data_AF-A0A936FT42-F1
#
_entry.id   AF-A0A936FT42-F1
#
_cell.length_a   1.000
_cell.length_b   1.000
_cell.length_c   1.000
_cell.angle_alpha   90.00
_cell.angle_beta   90.00
_cell.angle_gamma   90.00
#
_symmetry.space_group_name_H-M   'P 1'
#
loop_
_entity.id
_entity.type
_entity.pdbx_description
1 polymer ?
#
loop_
_entity_poly.entity_id
_entity_poly.type
_entity_poly.pdbx_seq_one_letter_code
_entity_poly.pdbx_strand_id
1 'polypeptide(L)'
;MKNLAVVLMVVLGINSIYSQSAKSNGFISDNFSLEGALQIFKQSNTMEEFENSLNNENSNVNNLDLNNDGYIDYLTVSDYQDKAIHVIVISTYLDKNERQDIATIELERKGVDNAIVQIVGDEDLFGKDVYVEPFDNDERMDRSKGGPNATEIVSSRIIINVWGWPCVRFIYSPRYVLWASPFRWSYYPRWWKPWRPYQYTVFVNRCAPHRYYYHYVPNNRIVYARNVYEPYHHRSEYIYRNDYNHYERHGVNDRDGYRNDNRMSEHSNDRNSPRNEGRYNNNPRNNEGRNNGRMESRSDNRNGGHSESRENRGHGGNEGRKGRRQ
;
A
#
# COMPACT_ATOMS: atom_id res chain seq x y z
N MET A 1 22.09 -6.84 67.55
CA MET A 1 21.15 -7.64 66.71
C MET A 1 20.78 -6.81 65.50
N LYS A 2 21.64 -6.81 64.48
CA LYS A 2 21.40 -6.22 63.16
C LYS A 2 21.48 -7.42 62.23
N ASN A 3 20.38 -7.80 61.58
CA ASN A 3 20.27 -8.74 60.44
C ASN A 3 18.81 -9.22 60.29
N LEU A 4 17.84 -8.30 60.24
CA LEU A 4 16.44 -8.70 59.99
C LEU A 4 15.63 -7.68 59.20
N ALA A 5 16.29 -6.91 58.33
CA ALA A 5 15.61 -5.90 57.50
C ALA A 5 15.87 -6.05 55.99
N VAL A 6 16.56 -7.10 55.54
CA VAL A 6 16.99 -7.24 54.13
C VAL A 6 16.18 -8.29 53.34
N VAL A 7 15.28 -9.04 53.99
CA VAL A 7 14.59 -10.17 53.33
C VAL A 7 13.20 -9.82 52.76
N LEU A 8 12.69 -8.60 52.95
CA LEU A 8 11.32 -8.25 52.53
C LEU A 8 11.26 -7.18 51.43
N MET A 9 12.06 -7.31 50.36
CA MET A 9 11.95 -6.40 49.20
C MET A 9 12.38 -7.05 47.86
N VAL A 10 11.96 -8.30 47.60
CA VAL A 10 12.25 -8.97 46.30
C VAL A 10 10.99 -9.54 45.63
N VAL A 11 9.79 -9.21 46.12
CA VAL A 11 8.56 -9.83 45.61
C VAL A 11 7.77 -8.84 44.74
N LEU A 12 7.76 -9.16 43.44
CA LEU A 12 6.76 -8.83 42.41
C LEU A 12 6.81 -7.44 41.77
N GLY A 13 7.70 -7.33 40.77
CA GLY A 13 7.58 -6.39 39.66
C GLY A 13 7.68 -7.11 38.32
N ILE A 14 6.93 -8.21 38.12
CA ILE A 14 6.78 -8.82 36.79
C ILE A 14 5.69 -8.01 36.08
N ASN A 15 6.07 -6.92 35.43
CA ASN A 15 5.20 -6.31 34.43
C ASN A 15 5.11 -7.32 33.28
N SER A 16 4.01 -8.07 33.22
CA SER A 16 3.64 -8.78 32.00
C SER A 16 3.37 -7.73 30.94
N ILE A 17 4.39 -7.46 30.12
CA ILE A 17 4.21 -6.74 28.87
C ILE A 17 3.39 -7.69 28.00
N TYR A 18 2.08 -7.46 27.94
CA TYR A 18 1.24 -8.08 26.93
C TYR A 18 1.67 -7.50 25.59
N SER A 19 2.55 -8.21 24.87
CA SER A 19 2.73 -7.96 23.44
C SER A 19 1.37 -8.25 22.81
N GLN A 20 0.70 -7.23 22.29
CA GLN A 20 -0.39 -7.45 21.36
C GLN A 20 0.22 -8.22 20.18
N SER A 21 -0.17 -9.47 20.01
CA SER A 21 0.25 -10.26 18.86
C SER A 21 -0.38 -9.59 17.65
N ALA A 22 0.39 -8.80 16.91
CA ALA A 22 0.04 -8.45 15.53
C ALA A 22 -0.21 -9.79 14.82
N LYS A 23 -1.47 -10.10 14.53
CA LYS A 23 -1.82 -11.31 13.79
C LYS A 23 -1.43 -11.04 12.34
N SER A 24 -0.61 -11.92 11.76
CA SER A 24 -0.35 -11.84 10.32
C SER A 24 -1.66 -12.11 9.61
N ASN A 25 -1.98 -11.28 8.62
CA ASN A 25 -3.06 -11.60 7.69
C ASN A 25 -2.66 -12.71 6.72
N GLY A 26 -1.39 -13.15 6.76
CA GLY A 26 -0.82 -14.17 5.89
C GLY A 26 -0.44 -13.65 4.51
N PHE A 27 -0.60 -12.34 4.26
CA PHE A 27 -0.26 -11.73 2.98
C PHE A 27 1.25 -11.59 2.83
N ILE A 28 1.74 -11.80 1.62
CA ILE A 28 3.18 -11.71 1.35
C ILE A 28 3.70 -10.26 1.43
N SER A 29 2.84 -9.27 1.16
CA SER A 29 3.10 -7.84 1.33
C SER A 29 3.65 -7.48 2.71
N ASP A 30 3.18 -8.19 3.72
CA ASP A 30 3.47 -7.92 5.12
C ASP A 30 4.96 -8.12 5.46
N ASN A 31 5.71 -8.72 4.54
CA ASN A 31 7.15 -8.96 4.62
C ASN A 31 8.00 -7.88 3.92
N PHE A 32 7.39 -6.77 3.48
CA PHE A 32 8.13 -5.61 2.98
C PHE A 32 7.51 -4.30 3.47
N SER A 33 8.34 -3.39 4.03
CA SER A 33 7.85 -2.09 4.50
C SER A 33 8.03 -1.01 3.43
N LEU A 34 6.93 -0.52 2.87
CA LEU A 34 6.93 0.63 1.96
C LEU A 34 7.45 1.90 2.65
N GLU A 35 7.05 2.13 3.90
CA GLU A 35 7.52 3.25 4.73
C GLU A 35 9.04 3.15 4.99
N GLY A 36 9.51 1.95 5.31
CA GLY A 36 10.93 1.66 5.53
C GLY A 36 11.76 1.89 4.27
N ALA A 37 11.27 1.45 3.10
CA ALA A 37 11.94 1.69 1.83
C ALA A 37 12.07 3.20 1.54
N LEU A 38 11.02 4.00 1.76
CA LEU A 38 11.11 5.46 1.66
C LEU A 38 12.08 6.06 2.69
N GLN A 39 12.12 5.52 3.91
CA GLN A 39 13.07 5.97 4.93
C GLN A 39 14.52 5.75 4.49
N ILE A 40 14.84 4.57 3.96
CA ILE A 40 16.17 4.27 3.44
C ILE A 40 16.50 5.17 2.25
N PHE A 41 15.54 5.36 1.33
CA PHE A 41 15.72 6.23 0.18
C PHE A 41 16.02 7.69 0.59
N LYS A 42 15.31 8.21 1.59
CA LYS A 42 15.56 9.53 2.19
C LYS A 42 16.97 9.66 2.77
N GLN A 43 17.51 8.59 3.35
CA GLN A 43 18.81 8.60 4.04
C GLN A 43 20.01 8.30 3.13
N SER A 44 19.78 7.66 1.99
CA SER A 44 20.83 7.22 1.07
C SER A 44 21.38 8.39 0.25
N ASN A 45 22.69 8.40 -0.03
CA ASN A 45 23.32 9.42 -0.86
C ASN A 45 23.29 9.07 -2.35
N THR A 46 23.18 7.79 -2.68
CA THR A 46 23.18 7.26 -4.06
C THR A 46 22.20 6.12 -4.21
N MET A 47 21.88 5.77 -5.46
CA MET A 47 21.05 4.60 -5.77
C MET A 47 21.72 3.27 -5.37
N GLU A 48 23.04 3.18 -5.49
CA GLU A 48 23.80 2.01 -5.03
C GLU A 48 23.71 1.85 -3.51
N GLU A 49 23.87 2.94 -2.77
CA GLU A 49 23.74 2.94 -1.31
C GLU A 49 22.32 2.58 -0.87
N PHE A 50 21.31 3.06 -1.60
CA PHE A 50 19.92 2.70 -1.39
C PHE A 50 19.69 1.19 -1.57
N GLU A 51 20.14 0.61 -2.68
CA GLU A 51 20.04 -0.83 -2.95
C GLU A 51 20.79 -1.67 -1.91
N ASN A 52 22.00 -1.25 -1.53
CA ASN A 52 22.79 -1.93 -0.50
C ASN A 52 22.07 -1.89 0.86
N SER A 53 21.47 -0.76 1.21
CA SER A 53 20.78 -0.56 2.49
C SER A 53 19.47 -1.32 2.56
N LEU A 54 18.71 -1.41 1.46
CA LEU A 54 17.52 -2.27 1.38
C LEU A 54 17.85 -3.73 1.74
N ASN A 55 18.99 -4.21 1.26
CA ASN A 55 19.46 -5.58 1.44
C ASN A 55 20.37 -5.80 2.66
N ASN A 56 20.40 -4.85 3.60
CA ASN A 56 21.06 -5.05 4.87
C ASN A 56 20.13 -5.81 5.83
N GLU A 57 20.63 -6.85 6.51
CA GLU A 57 19.84 -7.65 7.47
C GLU A 57 19.23 -6.81 8.61
N ASN A 58 19.89 -5.70 8.96
CA ASN A 58 19.45 -4.80 10.02
C ASN A 58 18.63 -3.61 9.50
N SER A 59 18.29 -3.59 8.21
CA SER A 59 17.50 -2.51 7.61
C SER A 59 16.08 -2.46 8.17
N ASN A 60 15.54 -3.62 8.59
CA ASN A 60 14.16 -3.78 9.01
C ASN A 60 13.15 -3.39 7.93
N VAL A 61 13.50 -3.59 6.65
CA VAL A 61 12.66 -3.24 5.51
C VAL A 61 12.29 -4.44 4.66
N ASN A 62 13.22 -5.37 4.44
CA ASN A 62 13.03 -6.56 3.62
C ASN A 62 12.98 -7.83 4.48
N ASN A 63 11.90 -8.59 4.34
CA ASN A 63 11.71 -9.93 4.91
C ASN A 63 11.12 -10.90 3.87
N LEU A 64 11.17 -10.55 2.58
CA LEU A 64 10.54 -11.31 1.50
C LEU A 64 11.31 -12.59 1.21
N ASP A 65 10.58 -13.68 1.03
CA ASP A 65 11.02 -14.98 0.51
C ASP A 65 9.94 -15.45 -0.47
N LEU A 66 9.90 -14.81 -1.65
CA LEU A 66 8.89 -15.03 -2.67
C LEU A 66 9.07 -16.36 -3.39
N ASN A 67 10.31 -16.85 -3.50
CA ASN A 67 10.62 -18.14 -4.12
C ASN A 67 10.47 -19.33 -3.14
N ASN A 68 10.21 -19.06 -1.84
CA ASN A 68 10.03 -20.03 -0.77
C ASN A 68 11.22 -20.97 -0.56
N ASP A 69 12.45 -20.47 -0.73
CA ASP A 69 13.67 -21.25 -0.51
C ASP A 69 14.15 -21.24 0.96
N GLY A 70 13.45 -20.49 1.82
CA GLY A 70 13.74 -20.36 3.25
C GLY A 70 14.74 -19.25 3.57
N TYR A 71 15.17 -18.49 2.56
CA TYR A 71 16.04 -17.33 2.70
C TYR A 71 15.41 -16.10 2.08
N ILE A 72 15.82 -14.94 2.58
CA ILE A 72 15.36 -13.69 2.01
C ILE A 72 15.86 -13.48 0.58
N ASP A 73 14.97 -12.94 -0.24
CA ASP A 73 15.25 -12.52 -1.60
C ASP A 73 16.12 -11.25 -1.64
N TYR A 74 17.08 -11.22 -2.56
CA TYR A 74 17.85 -10.02 -2.84
C TYR A 74 17.06 -9.05 -3.71
N LEU A 75 16.90 -7.82 -3.24
CA LEU A 75 16.20 -6.75 -3.94
C LEU A 75 17.14 -6.00 -4.87
N THR A 76 16.76 -5.88 -6.13
CA THR A 76 17.45 -5.09 -7.15
C THR A 76 16.72 -3.77 -7.36
N VAL A 77 17.47 -2.73 -7.70
CA VAL A 77 16.91 -1.41 -7.99
C VAL A 77 17.20 -1.02 -9.44
N SER A 78 16.24 -0.40 -10.11
CA SER A 78 16.39 0.15 -11.46
C SER A 78 15.67 1.49 -11.57
N ASP A 79 16.27 2.49 -12.21
CA ASP A 79 15.67 3.81 -12.40
C ASP A 79 15.30 4.04 -13.87
N TYR A 80 14.04 4.46 -14.08
CA TYR A 80 13.52 4.86 -15.37
C TYR A 80 13.07 6.32 -15.32
N GLN A 81 13.39 7.08 -16.36
CA GLN A 81 13.14 8.51 -16.39
C GLN A 81 12.38 8.93 -17.65
N ASP A 82 11.38 9.80 -17.46
CA ASP A 82 10.84 10.65 -18.52
C ASP A 82 10.78 12.10 -18.02
N LYS A 83 11.59 12.98 -18.64
CA LYS A 83 11.69 14.41 -18.31
C LYS A 83 11.97 14.65 -16.82
N ALA A 84 10.95 15.07 -16.08
CA ALA A 84 11.01 15.46 -14.68
C ALA A 84 10.55 14.34 -13.73
N ILE A 85 10.22 13.17 -14.28
CA ILE A 85 9.72 12.01 -13.54
C ILE A 85 10.81 10.96 -13.51
N HIS A 86 11.09 10.45 -12.31
CA HIS A 86 11.87 9.23 -12.09
C HIS A 86 10.97 8.18 -11.47
N VAL A 87 11.15 6.93 -11.90
CA VAL A 87 10.50 5.76 -11.32
C VAL A 87 11.60 4.78 -10.96
N ILE A 88 11.85 4.67 -9.66
CA ILE A 88 12.77 3.70 -9.10
C ILE A 88 11.99 2.42 -8.81
N VAL A 89 12.24 1.38 -9.58
CA VAL A 89 11.62 0.07 -9.43
C VAL A 89 12.47 -0.79 -8.51
N ILE A 90 11.82 -1.37 -7.49
CA ILE A 90 12.39 -2.39 -6.60
C ILE A 90 11.82 -3.74 -7.03
N SER A 91 12.69 -4.69 -7.34
CA SER A 91 12.28 -6.01 -7.83
C SER A 91 13.18 -7.12 -7.27
N THR A 92 12.73 -8.36 -7.33
CA THR A 92 13.57 -9.54 -7.07
C THR A 92 13.53 -10.53 -8.23
N TYR A 93 14.61 -11.31 -8.38
CA TYR A 93 14.65 -12.48 -9.26
C TYR A 93 14.17 -13.71 -8.48
N LEU A 94 13.14 -14.38 -8.98
CA LEU A 94 12.64 -15.64 -8.41
C LEU A 94 13.44 -16.83 -8.93
N ASP A 95 13.89 -16.73 -10.18
CA ASP A 95 14.87 -17.62 -10.77
C ASP A 95 15.70 -16.88 -11.85
N LYS A 96 16.42 -17.63 -12.70
CA LYS A 96 17.27 -17.07 -13.77
C LYS A 96 16.51 -16.33 -14.88
N ASN A 97 15.21 -16.56 -15.02
CA ASN A 97 14.35 -16.10 -16.11
C ASN A 97 13.10 -15.34 -15.60
N GLU A 98 12.77 -15.47 -14.32
CA GLU A 98 11.58 -14.91 -13.71
C GLU A 98 11.93 -13.81 -12.70
N ARG A 99 11.23 -12.69 -12.81
CA ARG A 99 11.40 -11.50 -11.98
C ARG A 99 10.03 -11.02 -11.51
N GLN A 100 9.97 -10.52 -10.29
CA GLN A 100 8.78 -9.92 -9.69
C GLN A 100 9.12 -8.52 -9.20
N ASP A 101 8.34 -7.53 -9.62
CA ASP A 101 8.40 -6.19 -9.07
C ASP A 101 7.67 -6.13 -7.73
N ILE A 102 8.22 -5.37 -6.79
CA ILE A 102 7.75 -5.31 -5.39
C ILE A 102 7.08 -3.97 -5.11
N ALA A 103 7.74 -2.90 -5.50
CA ALA A 103 7.28 -1.54 -5.31
C ALA A 103 8.01 -0.59 -6.25
N THR A 104 7.42 0.58 -6.50
CA THR A 104 8.06 1.67 -7.23
C THR A 104 8.10 2.93 -6.36
N ILE A 105 9.25 3.60 -6.30
CA ILE A 105 9.36 4.95 -5.75
C ILE A 105 9.25 5.93 -6.92
N GLU A 106 8.13 6.63 -6.98
CA GLU A 106 7.80 7.62 -7.99
C GLU A 106 8.25 9.01 -7.49
N LEU A 107 9.02 9.73 -8.30
CA LEU A 107 9.42 11.12 -8.03
C LEU A 107 9.03 12.02 -9.18
N GLU A 108 8.63 13.24 -8.84
CA GLU A 108 8.39 14.30 -9.82
C GLU A 108 8.98 15.62 -9.34
N ARG A 109 9.86 16.21 -10.16
CA ARG A 109 10.35 17.57 -9.95
C ARG A 109 9.29 18.58 -10.40
N LYS A 110 8.70 19.29 -9.44
CA LYS A 110 7.62 20.28 -9.68
C LYS A 110 8.14 21.70 -9.95
N GLY A 111 9.42 21.97 -9.66
CA GLY A 111 10.01 23.29 -9.89
C GLY A 111 11.49 23.35 -9.56
N VAL A 112 12.02 24.58 -9.45
CA VAL A 112 13.36 24.82 -8.93
C VAL A 112 13.35 24.46 -7.44
N ASP A 113 14.23 23.56 -7.05
CA ASP A 113 14.35 23.07 -5.68
C ASP A 113 13.07 22.49 -5.05
N ASN A 114 12.17 21.95 -5.88
CA ASN A 114 10.93 21.34 -5.42
C ASN A 114 10.69 19.98 -6.10
N ALA A 115 10.52 18.95 -5.28
CA ALA A 115 10.14 17.62 -5.71
C ALA A 115 9.17 16.99 -4.72
N ILE A 116 8.33 16.09 -5.24
CA ILE A 116 7.46 15.22 -4.46
C ILE A 116 7.86 13.76 -4.71
N VAL A 117 7.53 12.89 -3.76
CA VAL A 117 7.77 11.45 -3.84
C VAL A 117 6.59 10.68 -3.30
N GLN A 118 6.33 9.53 -3.90
CA GLN A 118 5.39 8.53 -3.42
C GLN A 118 5.99 7.15 -3.66
N ILE A 119 5.74 6.18 -2.79
CA ILE A 119 6.02 4.77 -3.08
C ILE A 119 4.70 4.05 -3.34
N VAL A 120 4.68 3.22 -4.38
CA VAL A 120 3.53 2.44 -4.83
C VAL A 120 3.87 0.97 -4.68
N GLY A 121 3.05 0.22 -3.94
CA GLY A 121 3.19 -1.23 -3.86
C GLY A 121 2.77 -1.89 -5.17
N ASP A 122 3.47 -2.94 -5.59
CA ASP A 122 3.08 -3.72 -6.76
C ASP A 122 1.70 -4.37 -6.55
N GLU A 123 0.84 -4.29 -7.57
CA GLU A 123 -0.56 -4.72 -7.47
C GLU A 123 -0.69 -6.21 -7.13
N ASP A 124 0.27 -7.05 -7.53
CA ASP A 124 0.23 -8.50 -7.27
C ASP A 124 0.64 -8.84 -5.83
N LEU A 125 1.41 -7.97 -5.17
CA LEU A 125 1.85 -8.20 -3.78
C LEU A 125 1.03 -7.44 -2.76
N PHE A 126 0.71 -6.16 -3.03
CA PHE A 126 0.05 -5.25 -2.08
C PHE A 126 -1.43 -5.03 -2.37
N GLY A 127 -1.89 -5.43 -3.56
CA GLY A 127 -3.20 -5.06 -4.08
C GLY A 127 -3.19 -3.69 -4.75
N LYS A 128 -4.34 -3.32 -5.32
CA LYS A 128 -4.48 -2.08 -6.09
C LYS A 128 -4.48 -0.85 -5.21
N ASP A 129 -3.95 0.24 -5.74
CA ASP A 129 -4.03 1.57 -5.16
C ASP A 129 -3.38 1.68 -3.76
N VAL A 130 -2.27 0.96 -3.54
CA VAL A 130 -1.48 1.06 -2.31
C VAL A 130 -0.37 2.07 -2.48
N TYR A 131 -0.57 3.24 -1.87
CA TYR A 131 0.34 4.36 -1.97
C TYR A 131 0.77 4.87 -0.59
N VAL A 132 2.05 5.16 -0.43
CA VAL A 132 2.62 5.76 0.78
C VAL A 132 3.41 7.01 0.43
N GLU A 133 3.22 8.09 1.19
CA GLU A 133 3.93 9.35 1.01
C GLU A 133 4.42 9.93 2.35
N PRO A 134 5.54 10.69 2.36
CA PRO A 134 5.97 11.41 3.54
C PRO A 134 5.00 12.55 3.86
N PHE A 135 4.83 12.85 5.15
CA PHE A 135 4.01 13.95 5.62
C PHE A 135 4.66 14.72 6.76
N ASP A 136 4.17 15.93 6.97
CA ASP A 136 4.39 16.70 8.20
C ASP A 136 3.03 17.12 8.78
N ASN A 137 2.99 17.39 10.07
CA ASN A 137 1.79 17.85 10.75
C ASN A 137 1.82 19.37 10.86
N ASP A 138 0.90 20.03 10.16
CA ASP A 138 0.63 21.46 10.32
C ASP A 138 -0.42 21.63 11.42
N GLU A 139 0.04 22.00 12.61
CA GLU A 139 -0.79 22.27 13.78
C GLU A 139 -1.18 23.75 13.81
N ARG A 140 -2.48 24.01 13.70
CA ARG A 140 -3.04 25.37 13.79
C ARG A 140 -3.96 25.47 14.98
N MET A 141 -3.85 26.58 15.70
CA MET A 141 -4.79 26.93 16.75
C MET A 141 -6.04 27.56 16.11
N ASP A 142 -7.15 26.85 16.10
CA ASP A 142 -8.44 27.41 15.70
C ASP A 142 -9.20 27.94 16.93
N ARG A 143 -9.94 29.03 16.73
CA ARG A 143 -10.82 29.59 17.76
C ARG A 143 -12.22 29.05 17.51
N SER A 144 -12.70 28.15 18.36
CA SER A 144 -14.06 27.60 18.22
C SER A 144 -15.08 28.74 18.13
N LYS A 145 -15.94 28.70 17.11
CA LYS A 145 -16.93 29.75 16.77
C LYS A 145 -18.16 29.76 17.69
N GLY A 146 -17.99 29.41 18.97
CA GLY A 146 -19.05 29.38 19.98
C GLY A 146 -18.42 29.27 21.37
N GLY A 147 -18.89 30.09 22.32
CA GLY A 147 -18.23 30.26 23.63
C GLY A 147 -18.34 29.02 24.54
N PRO A 148 -17.76 29.06 25.77
CA PRO A 148 -16.53 29.77 26.14
C PRO A 148 -15.35 29.26 25.29
N ASN A 149 -14.49 30.18 24.83
CA ASN A 149 -13.41 29.91 23.87
C ASN A 149 -12.42 28.86 24.39
N ALA A 150 -12.64 27.59 24.05
CA ALA A 150 -11.59 26.59 24.04
C ALA A 150 -10.76 26.78 22.77
N THR A 151 -9.44 26.82 22.92
CA THR A 151 -8.53 26.77 21.77
C THR A 151 -8.48 25.32 21.30
N GLU A 152 -8.87 25.04 20.07
CA GLU A 152 -8.76 23.72 19.47
C GLU A 152 -7.47 23.65 18.65
N ILE A 153 -6.68 22.60 18.86
CA ILE A 153 -5.51 22.31 18.03
C ILE A 153 -6.00 21.46 16.85
N VAL A 154 -6.01 22.04 15.66
CA VAL A 154 -6.32 21.35 14.41
C VAL A 154 -4.99 20.92 13.80
N SER A 155 -4.72 19.62 13.82
CA SER A 155 -3.56 19.03 13.13
C SER A 155 -3.98 18.55 11.75
N SER A 156 -3.28 19.02 10.70
CA SER A 156 -3.51 18.61 9.32
C SER A 156 -2.23 18.09 8.67
N ARG A 157 -2.33 17.04 7.87
CA ARG A 157 -1.17 16.47 7.16
C ARG A 157 -0.88 17.27 5.90
N ILE A 158 0.37 17.69 5.75
CA ILE A 158 0.86 18.38 4.55
C ILE A 158 1.91 17.55 3.83
N ILE A 159 1.95 17.69 2.50
CA ILE A 159 2.98 17.08 1.66
C ILE A 159 4.27 17.85 1.85
N ILE A 160 5.38 17.13 2.03
CA ILE A 160 6.70 17.74 2.21
C ILE A 160 7.46 17.87 0.89
N ASN A 161 8.26 18.93 0.79
CA ASN A 161 9.24 19.04 -0.29
C ASN A 161 10.42 18.10 0.01
N VAL A 162 10.67 17.15 -0.89
CA VAL A 162 11.74 16.16 -0.72
C VAL A 162 13.02 16.50 -1.47
N TRP A 163 13.10 17.67 -2.11
CA TRP A 163 14.28 18.09 -2.86
C TRP A 163 15.58 18.03 -2.05
N GLY A 164 15.51 18.30 -0.75
CA GLY A 164 16.68 18.28 0.13
C GLY A 164 17.25 16.89 0.43
N TRP A 165 16.55 15.81 0.08
CA TRP A 165 17.03 14.45 0.33
C TRP A 165 18.26 14.14 -0.53
N PRO A 166 19.33 13.56 0.04
CA PRO A 166 20.57 13.31 -0.71
C PRO A 166 20.36 12.48 -1.99
N CYS A 167 19.60 11.39 -1.92
CA CYS A 167 19.27 10.56 -3.08
C CYS A 167 18.49 11.33 -4.16
N VAL A 168 17.54 12.19 -3.76
CA VAL A 168 16.76 13.03 -4.69
C VAL A 168 17.66 14.03 -5.41
N ARG A 169 18.56 14.69 -4.69
CA ARG A 169 19.55 15.59 -5.31
C ARG A 169 20.50 14.84 -6.23
N PHE A 170 20.84 13.60 -5.87
CA PHE A 170 21.71 12.75 -6.66
C PHE A 170 21.07 12.40 -8.01
N ILE A 171 19.83 11.89 -8.04
CA ILE A 171 19.15 11.49 -9.29
C ILE A 171 18.87 12.68 -10.21
N TYR A 172 18.58 13.87 -9.66
CA TYR A 172 18.37 15.08 -10.47
C TYR A 172 19.66 15.83 -10.81
N SER A 173 20.83 15.29 -10.44
CA SER A 173 22.10 15.93 -10.76
C SER A 173 22.43 15.80 -12.26
N PRO A 174 23.09 16.80 -12.88
CA PRO A 174 23.44 16.74 -14.31
C PRO A 174 24.40 15.61 -14.71
N ARG A 175 25.05 14.97 -13.72
CA ARG A 175 26.03 13.89 -13.93
C ARG A 175 25.46 12.52 -13.59
N TYR A 176 24.21 12.45 -13.15
CA TYR A 176 23.58 11.19 -12.84
C TYR A 176 23.38 10.37 -14.11
N VAL A 177 23.63 9.07 -13.97
CA VAL A 177 23.34 8.07 -14.98
C VAL A 177 22.33 7.13 -14.34
N LEU A 178 21.27 6.81 -15.07
CA LEU A 178 20.21 5.93 -14.60
C LEU A 178 20.80 4.66 -13.98
N TRP A 179 20.47 4.43 -12.72
CA TRP A 179 20.92 3.25 -12.01
C TRP A 179 20.22 2.02 -12.55
N ALA A 180 21.01 1.00 -12.86
CA ALA A 180 20.51 -0.34 -13.12
C ALA A 180 21.36 -1.30 -12.29
N SER A 181 20.72 -2.03 -11.38
CA SER A 181 21.39 -3.00 -10.52
C SER A 181 22.27 -3.94 -11.36
N PRO A 182 23.56 -4.13 -11.00
CA PRO A 182 24.42 -5.08 -11.67
C PRO A 182 24.15 -6.53 -11.24
N PHE A 183 23.29 -6.74 -10.24
CA PHE A 183 23.02 -8.04 -9.64
C PHE A 183 21.86 -8.75 -10.33
N ARG A 184 21.93 -10.08 -10.30
CA ARG A 184 20.94 -10.97 -10.92
C ARG A 184 20.90 -12.29 -10.16
N TRP A 185 20.01 -13.19 -10.57
CA TRP A 185 19.96 -14.54 -10.02
C TRP A 185 21.36 -15.18 -9.89
N SER A 186 21.71 -15.62 -8.67
CA SER A 186 23.00 -16.25 -8.35
C SER A 186 24.24 -15.37 -8.55
N TYR A 187 24.08 -14.06 -8.76
CA TYR A 187 25.17 -13.09 -8.87
C TYR A 187 24.87 -11.87 -8.00
N TYR A 188 25.34 -11.94 -6.75
CA TYR A 188 25.07 -10.98 -5.68
C TYR A 188 26.33 -10.21 -5.27
N PRO A 189 26.20 -9.08 -4.55
CA PRO A 189 27.35 -8.39 -4.00
C PRO A 189 28.14 -9.28 -3.04
N ARG A 190 29.48 -9.12 -3.00
CA ARG A 190 30.36 -9.90 -2.12
C ARG A 190 30.06 -9.76 -0.63
N TRP A 191 29.53 -8.61 -0.22
CA TRP A 191 29.20 -8.32 1.17
C TRP A 191 27.85 -8.94 1.58
N TRP A 192 26.97 -9.24 0.63
CA TRP A 192 25.63 -9.75 0.90
C TRP A 192 25.68 -11.26 1.13
N LYS A 193 24.88 -11.73 2.09
CA LYS A 193 24.65 -13.14 2.35
C LYS A 193 23.17 -13.31 2.67
N PRO A 194 22.50 -14.36 2.17
CA PRO A 194 21.12 -14.64 2.52
C PRO A 194 21.00 -14.94 4.01
N TRP A 195 19.92 -14.46 4.63
CA TRP A 195 19.51 -14.82 5.99
C TRP A 195 18.08 -15.37 5.97
N ARG A 196 17.68 -16.03 7.05
CA ARG A 196 16.32 -16.56 7.17
C ARG A 196 15.34 -15.43 7.47
N PRO A 197 14.13 -15.43 6.86
CA PRO A 197 13.10 -14.47 7.22
C PRO A 197 12.83 -14.48 8.73
N TYR A 198 12.71 -13.28 9.29
CA TYR A 198 12.26 -13.11 10.66
C TYR A 198 10.81 -13.54 10.79
N GLN A 199 10.42 -13.99 11.98
CA GLN A 199 9.00 -14.17 12.27
C GLN A 199 8.26 -12.86 12.09
N TYR A 200 7.08 -12.92 11.46
CA TYR A 200 6.26 -11.77 11.11
C TYR A 200 6.11 -10.75 12.26
N THR A 201 5.79 -11.22 13.47
CA THR A 201 5.59 -10.35 14.64
C THR A 201 6.86 -9.56 14.99
N VAL A 202 8.03 -10.19 14.86
CA VAL A 202 9.32 -9.53 15.08
C VAL A 202 9.59 -8.52 13.98
N PHE A 203 9.36 -8.89 12.72
CA PHE A 203 9.59 -8.02 11.58
C PHE A 203 8.70 -6.75 11.63
N VAL A 204 7.40 -6.91 11.85
CA VAL A 204 6.47 -5.77 11.93
C VAL A 204 6.81 -4.81 13.06
N ASN A 205 7.19 -5.34 14.23
CA ASN A 205 7.62 -4.50 15.35
C ASN A 205 8.90 -3.72 15.01
N ARG A 206 9.82 -4.31 14.25
CA ARG A 206 11.04 -3.64 13.77
C ARG A 206 10.75 -2.58 12.71
N CYS A 207 9.68 -2.74 11.91
CA CYS A 207 9.24 -1.75 10.93
C CYS A 207 8.52 -0.55 11.56
N ALA A 208 7.97 -0.70 12.77
CA ALA A 208 7.13 0.31 13.42
C ALA A 208 7.73 1.75 13.45
N PRO A 209 9.03 1.97 13.67
CA PRO A 209 9.61 3.31 13.68
C PRO A 209 9.44 4.07 12.36
N HIS A 210 9.36 3.35 11.22
CA HIS A 210 9.19 3.99 9.92
C HIS A 210 7.80 4.60 9.73
N ARG A 211 6.77 4.06 10.40
CA ARG A 211 5.37 4.50 10.27
C ARG A 211 5.10 5.91 10.82
N TYR A 212 6.05 6.50 11.55
CA TYR A 212 5.89 7.83 12.13
C TYR A 212 5.97 8.96 11.10
N TYR A 213 6.78 8.79 10.05
CA TYR A 213 7.07 9.85 9.07
C TYR A 213 6.37 9.67 7.72
N TYR A 214 5.76 8.51 7.49
CA TYR A 214 5.11 8.15 6.24
C TYR A 214 3.71 7.62 6.52
N HIS A 215 2.80 7.82 5.58
CA HIS A 215 1.42 7.39 5.72
C HIS A 215 0.84 6.90 4.41
N TYR A 216 -0.14 6.01 4.51
CA TYR A 216 -0.92 5.55 3.37
C TYR A 216 -1.88 6.64 2.90
N VAL A 217 -2.00 6.78 1.58
CA VAL A 217 -2.89 7.74 0.93
C VAL A 217 -3.73 7.06 -0.15
N PRO A 218 -4.95 7.55 -0.41
CA PRO A 218 -5.87 6.88 -1.31
C PRO A 218 -5.61 7.13 -2.80
N ASN A 219 -4.76 8.10 -3.14
CA ASN A 219 -4.59 8.57 -4.52
C ASN A 219 -3.12 8.68 -4.88
N ASN A 220 -2.78 8.32 -6.12
CA ASN A 220 -1.48 8.62 -6.71
C ASN A 220 -1.36 10.13 -7.01
N ARG A 221 -0.26 10.76 -6.58
CA ARG A 221 0.09 12.16 -6.83
C ARG A 221 0.80 12.36 -8.17
N ILE A 222 1.50 11.35 -8.67
CA ILE A 222 2.38 11.35 -9.83
C ILE A 222 1.77 10.46 -10.92
N VAL A 223 0.61 10.87 -11.44
CA VAL A 223 -0.20 10.08 -12.38
C VAL A 223 0.58 9.58 -13.61
N TYR A 224 1.56 10.36 -14.08
CA TYR A 224 2.36 10.02 -15.26
C TYR A 224 3.48 9.01 -14.99
N ALA A 225 3.82 8.72 -13.74
CA ALA A 225 4.83 7.72 -13.40
C ALA A 225 4.46 6.33 -13.93
N ARG A 226 3.17 5.98 -13.91
CA ARG A 226 2.67 4.72 -14.49
C ARG A 226 3.09 4.56 -15.95
N ASN A 227 3.03 5.61 -16.76
CA ASN A 227 3.42 5.53 -18.18
C ASN A 227 4.93 5.33 -18.38
N VAL A 228 5.74 5.80 -17.43
CA VAL A 228 7.20 5.58 -17.43
C VAL A 228 7.52 4.14 -17.03
N TYR A 229 6.75 3.60 -16.07
CA TYR A 229 6.94 2.28 -15.49
C TYR A 229 6.43 1.13 -16.35
N GLU A 230 5.19 1.22 -16.85
CA GLU A 230 4.46 0.11 -17.50
C GLU A 230 5.25 -0.65 -18.59
N PRO A 231 6.05 0.00 -19.46
CA PRO A 231 6.85 -0.73 -20.44
C PRO A 231 7.90 -1.69 -19.86
N TYR A 232 8.25 -1.51 -18.58
CA TYR A 232 9.31 -2.24 -17.88
C TYR A 232 8.79 -3.09 -16.72
N HIS A 233 7.47 -3.19 -16.54
CA HIS A 233 6.86 -3.95 -15.45
C HIS A 233 7.17 -5.44 -15.60
N HIS A 234 7.71 -6.04 -14.53
CA HIS A 234 7.94 -7.47 -14.42
C HIS A 234 6.95 -8.11 -13.45
N ARG A 235 6.20 -9.07 -13.97
CA ARG A 235 5.26 -9.90 -13.22
C ARG A 235 5.64 -11.36 -13.34
N SER A 236 5.70 -12.03 -12.20
CA SER A 236 5.80 -13.47 -12.11
C SER A 236 4.43 -14.12 -12.22
N GLU A 237 4.29 -15.11 -13.11
CA GLU A 237 3.07 -15.93 -13.19
C GLU A 237 2.91 -16.80 -11.95
N TYR A 238 4.02 -17.23 -11.34
CA TYR A 238 3.99 -17.97 -10.08
C TYR A 238 3.34 -17.13 -8.97
N ILE A 239 3.77 -15.88 -8.79
CA ILE A 239 3.21 -14.98 -7.77
C ILE A 239 1.77 -14.59 -8.09
N TYR A 240 1.48 -14.27 -9.35
CA TYR A 240 0.14 -13.89 -9.79
C TYR A 240 -0.91 -14.99 -9.54
N ARG A 241 -0.52 -16.26 -9.72
CA ARG A 241 -1.44 -17.41 -9.56
C ARG A 241 -1.52 -17.93 -8.13
N ASN A 242 -0.64 -17.49 -7.24
CA ASN A 242 -0.61 -18.01 -5.89
C ASN A 242 -1.64 -17.28 -5.01
N ASP A 243 -2.48 -18.03 -4.32
CA ASP A 243 -3.59 -17.50 -3.52
C ASP A 243 -3.14 -16.73 -2.24
N TYR A 244 -1.82 -16.62 -1.97
CA TYR A 244 -1.30 -15.78 -0.88
C TYR A 244 -1.68 -14.30 -1.03
N ASN A 245 -2.11 -13.88 -2.22
CA ASN A 245 -2.40 -12.50 -2.59
C ASN A 245 -3.91 -12.23 -2.72
N HIS A 246 -4.77 -13.05 -2.10
CA HIS A 246 -6.22 -12.86 -2.14
C HIS A 246 -6.65 -11.64 -1.28
N TYR A 247 -6.21 -10.44 -1.66
CA TYR A 247 -7.00 -9.22 -1.55
C TYR A 247 -8.21 -9.41 -2.47
N GLU A 248 -9.14 -10.27 -2.08
CA GLU A 248 -10.42 -10.36 -2.75
C GLU A 248 -10.94 -8.93 -2.91
N ARG A 249 -11.12 -8.54 -4.17
CA ARG A 249 -12.32 -7.93 -4.79
C ARG A 249 -13.46 -7.50 -3.85
N HIS A 250 -13.16 -6.94 -2.69
CA HIS A 250 -14.07 -6.37 -1.72
C HIS A 250 -13.88 -4.86 -1.84
N GLY A 251 -14.85 -4.24 -2.51
CA GLY A 251 -14.78 -2.82 -2.84
C GLY A 251 -14.66 -1.97 -1.58
N VAL A 252 -13.59 -1.17 -1.51
CA VAL A 252 -13.40 0.13 -0.82
C VAL A 252 -13.74 0.23 0.69
N ASN A 253 -14.49 -0.68 1.28
CA ASN A 253 -15.15 -0.52 2.58
C ASN A 253 -14.51 -1.31 3.73
N ASP A 254 -13.64 -2.29 3.48
CA ASP A 254 -12.89 -3.00 4.53
C ASP A 254 -11.53 -2.33 4.85
N ARG A 255 -11.43 -1.02 4.60
CA ARG A 255 -10.22 -0.20 4.85
C ARG A 255 -9.97 0.13 6.33
N ASP A 256 -10.70 -0.47 7.27
CA ASP A 256 -10.66 -0.09 8.67
C ASP A 256 -9.63 -0.87 9.52
N GLY A 257 -9.02 -1.93 8.96
CA GLY A 257 -7.98 -2.72 9.66
C GLY A 257 -6.66 -1.97 9.90
N TYR A 258 -6.23 -1.14 8.94
CA TYR A 258 -5.00 -0.32 9.06
C TYR A 258 -5.23 1.06 9.71
N ARG A 259 -6.50 1.45 9.93
CA ARG A 259 -6.88 2.76 10.49
C ARG A 259 -6.82 2.82 12.01
N ASN A 260 -6.85 1.69 12.71
CA ASN A 260 -7.17 1.68 14.14
C ASN A 260 -5.99 1.91 15.10
N ASP A 261 -4.73 1.74 14.67
CA ASP A 261 -3.59 1.91 15.59
C ASP A 261 -3.33 3.38 15.99
N ASN A 262 -3.83 4.36 15.24
CA ASN A 262 -3.62 5.78 15.53
C ASN A 262 -4.75 6.45 16.33
N ARG A 263 -5.78 5.71 16.78
CA ARG A 263 -6.89 6.28 17.57
C ARG A 263 -6.93 5.85 19.05
N MET A 264 -6.04 4.96 19.50
CA MET A 264 -6.05 4.47 20.89
C MET A 264 -5.30 5.36 21.91
N SER A 265 -4.90 6.59 21.55
CA SER A 265 -4.26 7.51 22.50
C SER A 265 -5.18 8.58 23.10
N GLU A 266 -6.45 8.67 22.70
CA GLU A 266 -7.35 9.72 23.18
C GLU A 266 -8.70 9.17 23.63
N HIS A 267 -8.71 8.46 24.76
CA HIS A 267 -9.78 8.60 25.77
C HIS A 267 -9.40 7.80 27.01
N SER A 268 -8.76 8.48 27.95
CA SER A 268 -8.68 8.04 29.34
C SER A 268 -8.92 9.27 30.20
N ASN A 269 -10.19 9.56 30.48
CA ASN A 269 -10.61 10.12 31.76
C ASN A 269 -12.15 10.21 31.87
N ASP A 270 -12.60 10.00 33.12
CA ASP A 270 -13.92 10.20 33.71
C ASP A 270 -15.04 9.19 33.40
N ARG A 271 -15.34 8.23 34.30
CA ARG A 271 -15.98 8.30 35.65
C ARG A 271 -17.52 8.31 35.62
N ASN A 272 -18.05 7.20 36.13
CA ASN A 272 -19.25 7.04 36.99
C ASN A 272 -20.69 7.17 36.42
N SER A 273 -21.36 6.00 36.46
CA SER A 273 -22.73 5.74 37.00
C SER A 273 -23.93 5.73 36.03
N PRO A 274 -25.02 4.95 36.29
CA PRO A 274 -25.12 3.58 36.81
C PRO A 274 -25.95 2.64 35.90
N ARG A 275 -25.88 1.35 36.25
CA ARG A 275 -26.65 0.21 35.71
C ARG A 275 -28.15 0.49 35.57
N ASN A 276 -28.74 0.06 34.44
CA ASN A 276 -30.16 -0.25 34.38
C ASN A 276 -30.35 -1.64 33.73
N GLU A 277 -30.81 -2.59 34.54
CA GLU A 277 -31.20 -3.93 34.13
C GLU A 277 -32.54 -3.88 33.38
N GLY A 278 -32.66 -4.61 32.28
CA GLY A 278 -33.87 -4.57 31.46
C GLY A 278 -34.04 -5.70 30.45
N ARG A 279 -34.22 -6.91 30.98
CA ARG A 279 -35.01 -8.03 30.41
C ARG A 279 -34.56 -8.69 29.09
N TYR A 280 -34.09 -9.93 29.28
CA TYR A 280 -34.12 -11.04 28.33
C TYR A 280 -35.53 -11.32 27.78
N ASN A 281 -35.61 -11.66 26.49
CA ASN A 281 -36.51 -12.72 26.04
C ASN A 281 -35.94 -13.44 24.81
N ASN A 282 -35.67 -14.73 24.99
CA ASN A 282 -35.33 -15.71 23.97
C ASN A 282 -36.63 -16.24 23.31
N ASN A 283 -36.68 -16.38 21.99
CA ASN A 283 -36.61 -17.70 21.33
C ASN A 283 -36.73 -17.62 19.80
N PRO A 284 -36.14 -18.57 19.05
CA PRO A 284 -36.01 -18.57 17.59
C PRO A 284 -37.06 -19.48 16.92
N ARG A 285 -37.37 -19.25 15.63
CA ARG A 285 -37.89 -20.31 14.74
C ARG A 285 -37.44 -20.13 13.29
N ASN A 286 -36.75 -21.17 12.82
CA ASN A 286 -36.51 -21.54 11.43
C ASN A 286 -37.83 -21.70 10.65
N ASN A 287 -37.80 -21.45 9.34
CA ASN A 287 -38.43 -22.38 8.40
C ASN A 287 -37.83 -22.28 6.99
N GLU A 288 -37.16 -23.35 6.58
CA GLU A 288 -36.97 -23.75 5.19
C GLU A 288 -38.32 -24.18 4.60
N GLY A 289 -38.53 -24.06 3.28
CA GLY A 289 -39.71 -24.70 2.67
C GLY A 289 -40.11 -24.25 1.27
N ARG A 290 -39.36 -24.73 0.28
CA ARG A 290 -39.69 -24.99 -1.14
C ARG A 290 -41.17 -24.89 -1.62
N ASN A 291 -41.32 -24.11 -2.70
CA ASN A 291 -41.71 -24.50 -4.07
C ASN A 291 -43.15 -24.97 -4.44
N ASN A 292 -43.70 -24.25 -5.43
CA ASN A 292 -44.63 -24.60 -6.53
C ASN A 292 -46.06 -25.15 -6.27
N GLY A 293 -47.04 -24.47 -6.89
CA GLY A 293 -48.43 -24.93 -7.02
C GLY A 293 -49.37 -24.00 -7.80
N ARG A 294 -49.30 -24.11 -9.13
CA ARG A 294 -50.20 -23.66 -10.22
C ARG A 294 -51.71 -23.61 -9.91
N MET A 295 -52.44 -22.57 -10.36
CA MET A 295 -53.68 -22.74 -11.17
C MET A 295 -54.21 -21.45 -11.82
N GLU A 296 -54.77 -21.65 -13.01
CA GLU A 296 -55.32 -20.74 -14.04
C GLU A 296 -56.61 -20.01 -13.62
N SER A 297 -56.96 -18.89 -14.29
CA SER A 297 -57.96 -18.90 -15.39
C SER A 297 -58.38 -17.52 -15.93
N ARG A 298 -58.45 -17.43 -17.28
CA ARG A 298 -59.40 -16.72 -18.17
C ARG A 298 -59.50 -15.18 -18.04
N SER A 299 -59.64 -14.35 -19.08
CA SER A 299 -60.26 -14.45 -20.41
C SER A 299 -59.87 -13.25 -21.30
N ASP A 300 -59.84 -13.50 -22.62
CA ASP A 300 -60.19 -12.64 -23.77
C ASP A 300 -60.36 -11.12 -23.58
N ASN A 301 -59.74 -10.27 -24.41
CA ASN A 301 -60.21 -10.00 -25.78
C ASN A 301 -59.32 -8.96 -26.51
N ARG A 302 -59.33 -9.12 -27.83
CA ARG A 302 -58.61 -8.48 -28.93
C ARG A 302 -58.72 -6.95 -28.99
N ASN A 303 -57.64 -6.29 -29.40
CA ASN A 303 -57.65 -5.67 -30.74
C ASN A 303 -56.24 -5.65 -31.35
N GLY A 304 -56.11 -6.25 -32.53
CA GLY A 304 -54.87 -6.33 -33.30
C GLY A 304 -54.85 -5.32 -34.44
N GLY A 305 -53.64 -5.03 -34.91
CA GLY A 305 -53.36 -4.33 -36.15
C GLY A 305 -51.96 -4.68 -36.65
N HIS A 306 -51.90 -5.67 -37.54
CA HIS A 306 -50.85 -6.03 -38.51
C HIS A 306 -50.13 -4.80 -39.13
N SER A 307 -48.93 -4.85 -39.74
CA SER A 307 -48.02 -5.92 -40.19
C SER A 307 -46.77 -5.26 -40.82
N GLU A 308 -45.68 -6.03 -40.84
CA GLU A 308 -44.69 -6.13 -41.92
C GLU A 308 -43.70 -4.97 -42.20
N SER A 309 -42.46 -5.25 -41.78
CA SER A 309 -41.26 -5.33 -42.63
C SER A 309 -41.36 -4.89 -44.10
N ARG A 310 -40.36 -4.11 -44.55
CA ARG A 310 -39.50 -4.46 -45.69
C ARG A 310 -38.29 -3.54 -45.82
N GLU A 311 -37.15 -4.17 -46.08
CA GLU A 311 -35.97 -3.59 -46.70
C GLU A 311 -36.32 -2.88 -48.02
N ASN A 312 -35.58 -1.83 -48.37
CA ASN A 312 -35.18 -1.67 -49.77
C ASN A 312 -33.87 -0.90 -49.92
N ARG A 313 -33.02 -1.41 -50.80
CA ARG A 313 -31.74 -0.87 -51.26
C ARG A 313 -31.93 -0.07 -52.56
N GLY A 314 -31.01 0.88 -52.79
CA GLY A 314 -30.52 1.29 -54.12
C GLY A 314 -31.20 2.53 -54.73
N HIS A 315 -30.59 3.32 -55.62
CA HIS A 315 -29.24 3.41 -56.20
C HIS A 315 -29.22 4.65 -57.15
N GLY A 316 -28.02 5.12 -57.58
CA GLY A 316 -27.78 6.12 -58.65
C GLY A 316 -27.19 7.44 -58.13
N GLY A 317 -25.93 7.83 -58.38
CA GLY A 317 -25.24 8.06 -59.67
C GLY A 317 -25.53 9.53 -60.11
N ASN A 318 -24.61 10.45 -60.44
CA ASN A 318 -23.29 10.34 -61.09
C ASN A 318 -22.56 11.73 -61.08
N GLU A 319 -21.22 11.73 -61.23
CA GLU A 319 -20.29 12.76 -61.82
C GLU A 319 -20.30 14.25 -61.35
N GLY A 320 -19.18 15.00 -61.21
CA GLY A 320 -17.75 14.76 -61.41
C GLY A 320 -16.88 16.05 -61.35
N ARG A 321 -15.59 15.86 -61.03
CA ARG A 321 -14.36 16.51 -61.58
C ARG A 321 -13.81 17.89 -61.11
N LYS A 322 -12.46 17.86 -60.95
CA LYS A 322 -11.40 18.91 -60.88
C LYS A 322 -11.16 19.53 -59.48
N GLY A 323 -9.99 19.51 -58.83
CA GLY A 323 -8.60 19.16 -59.18
C GLY A 323 -7.68 20.39 -59.03
N ARG A 324 -6.65 20.36 -58.17
CA ARG A 324 -5.29 20.90 -58.44
C ARG A 324 -4.32 20.70 -57.28
N ARG A 325 -3.11 20.25 -57.63
CA ARG A 325 -1.85 20.39 -56.91
C ARG A 325 -1.45 21.87 -56.79
N GLN A 326 -0.80 22.23 -55.69
CA GLN A 326 0.58 22.73 -55.67
C GLN A 326 1.27 22.15 -54.44
#